data_AF-A0A3L7RW63-F1
#
_entry.id   AF-A0A3L7RW63-F1
#
_cell.length_a   1.000
_cell.length_b   1.000
_cell.length_c   1.000
_cell.angle_alpha   90.00
_cell.angle_beta   90.00
_cell.angle_gamma   90.00
#
_symmetry.space_group_name_H-M   'P 1'
#
loop_
_entity.id
_entity.type
_entity.pdbx_description
1 polymer ?
#
loop_
_entity_poly.entity_id
_entity_poly.type
_entity_poly.pdbx_seq_one_letter_code
_entity_poly.pdbx_strand_id
1 'polypeptide(L)'
;MPNSIEFMDCQGCGKRVRTTAQRCHHCSREFQPELLESPREIREEEDFDYEDFLEREFGHKPRHRPRAWWWYVAWVVLAVMILGIAFDTLRLIPTQNP
;
A
#
# COMPACT_ATOMS: atom_id res chain seq x y z
N MET A 1 -1.82 -12.26 44.67
CA MET A 1 -2.75 -11.20 44.23
C MET A 1 -1.91 -10.15 43.53
N PRO A 2 -1.88 -10.09 42.18
CA PRO A 2 -1.06 -9.09 41.49
C PRO A 2 -1.72 -7.72 41.63
N ASN A 3 -1.16 -6.86 42.49
CA ASN A 3 -1.47 -5.44 42.56
C ASN A 3 -0.64 -4.69 41.51
N SER A 4 -0.82 -4.98 40.22
CA SER A 4 -0.23 -4.17 39.16
C SER A 4 -1.14 -2.96 38.92
N ILE A 5 -0.66 -1.77 39.27
CA ILE A 5 -1.33 -0.53 38.89
C ILE A 5 -1.10 -0.34 37.39
N GLU A 6 -2.15 -0.50 36.61
CA GLU A 6 -2.12 -0.25 35.17
C GLU A 6 -2.41 1.22 34.86
N PHE A 7 -1.75 1.73 33.83
CA PHE A 7 -1.85 3.12 33.39
C PHE A 7 -2.29 3.17 31.92
N MET A 8 -3.07 4.18 31.58
CA MET A 8 -3.51 4.49 30.21
C MET A 8 -3.28 5.97 29.89
N ASP A 9 -3.20 6.31 28.62
CA ASP A 9 -3.12 7.71 28.18
C ASP A 9 -4.51 8.31 28.05
N CYS A 10 -4.70 9.52 28.59
CA CYS A 10 -5.97 10.22 28.50
C CYS A 10 -6.21 10.72 27.06
N GLN A 11 -7.29 10.27 26.40
CA GLN A 11 -7.68 10.73 25.05
C GLN A 11 -8.00 12.24 24.95
N GLY A 12 -8.07 12.97 26.07
CA GLY A 12 -8.26 14.42 26.08
C GLY A 12 -6.96 15.22 26.09
N CYS A 13 -6.02 14.88 26.99
CA CYS A 13 -4.80 15.67 27.20
C CYS A 13 -3.49 14.89 26.98
N GLY A 14 -3.56 13.60 26.64
CA GLY A 14 -2.40 12.74 26.37
C GLY A 14 -1.54 12.40 27.59
N LYS A 15 -1.96 12.76 28.80
CA LYS A 15 -1.22 12.44 30.03
C LYS A 15 -1.59 11.06 30.56
N ARG A 16 -0.59 10.38 31.14
CA ARG A 16 -0.77 9.08 31.79
C ARG A 16 -1.63 9.21 33.05
N VAL A 17 -2.68 8.42 33.10
CA VAL A 17 -3.62 8.30 34.22
C VAL A 17 -3.76 6.83 34.60
N ARG A 18 -4.26 6.54 35.81
CA ARG A 18 -4.56 5.17 36.21
C ARG A 18 -5.78 4.65 35.45
N THR A 19 -5.76 3.38 35.04
CA THR A 19 -6.91 2.74 34.37
C THR A 19 -8.16 2.72 35.24
N THR A 20 -8.01 2.79 36.57
CA THR A 20 -9.12 2.84 37.53
C THR A 20 -9.65 4.25 37.82
N ALA A 21 -9.06 5.30 37.25
CA ALA A 21 -9.53 6.66 37.47
C ALA A 21 -10.84 6.91 36.71
N GLN A 22 -11.85 7.47 37.37
CA GLN A 22 -13.13 7.85 36.74
C GLN A 22 -13.02 9.16 35.94
N ARG A 23 -12.06 10.02 36.27
CA ARG A 23 -11.85 11.32 35.63
C ARG A 23 -10.37 11.67 35.57
N CYS A 24 -9.95 12.37 34.52
CA CYS A 24 -8.58 12.85 34.41
C CYS A 24 -8.32 14.02 35.37
N HIS A 25 -7.31 13.90 36.25
CA HIS A 25 -6.90 15.00 37.16
C HIS A 25 -6.29 16.21 36.45
N HIS A 26 -5.95 16.10 35.16
CA HIS A 26 -5.32 17.18 34.40
C HIS A 26 -6.30 18.00 33.56
N CYS A 27 -7.26 17.35 32.92
CA CYS A 27 -8.22 18.01 32.04
C CYS A 27 -9.68 17.84 32.45
N SER A 28 -9.94 17.16 33.58
CA SER A 28 -11.27 16.92 34.13
C SER A 28 -12.23 16.16 33.22
N ARG A 29 -11.73 15.52 32.15
CA ARG A 29 -12.53 14.67 31.26
C ARG A 29 -12.93 13.38 32.00
N GLU A 30 -14.23 13.10 32.01
CA GLU A 30 -14.81 11.84 32.50
C GLU A 30 -14.35 10.70 31.61
N PHE A 31 -13.82 9.63 32.20
CA PHE A 31 -13.61 8.38 31.48
C PHE A 31 -14.93 7.63 31.54
N GLN A 32 -15.58 7.52 30.38
CA GLN A 32 -16.65 6.55 30.27
C GLN A 32 -15.95 5.20 30.27
N PRO A 33 -16.22 4.29 31.22
CA PRO A 33 -15.91 2.90 30.99
C PRO A 33 -16.70 2.57 29.72
N GLU A 34 -16.01 2.34 28.61
CA GLU A 34 -16.62 1.69 27.47
C GLU A 34 -17.18 0.41 28.09
N LEU A 35 -18.51 0.36 28.28
CA LEU A 35 -19.20 -0.90 28.32
C LEU A 35 -18.62 -1.60 27.11
N LEU A 36 -17.90 -2.71 27.34
CA LEU A 36 -17.55 -3.62 26.28
C LEU A 36 -18.90 -3.94 25.66
N GLU A 37 -19.27 -3.18 24.62
CA GLU A 37 -20.37 -3.53 23.76
C GLU A 37 -20.03 -4.96 23.39
N SER A 38 -20.90 -5.86 23.85
CA SER A 38 -20.89 -7.29 23.58
C SER A 38 -20.17 -7.53 22.27
N PRO A 39 -19.19 -8.46 22.19
CA PRO A 39 -18.35 -8.65 21.00
C PRO A 39 -19.26 -8.48 19.81
N ARG A 40 -19.12 -7.34 19.08
CA ARG A 40 -20.11 -6.89 18.10
C ARG A 40 -20.53 -8.14 17.39
N GLU A 41 -21.79 -8.53 17.59
CA GLU A 41 -22.33 -9.79 17.09
C GLU A 41 -21.79 -9.89 15.68
N ILE A 42 -20.76 -10.73 15.48
CA ILE A 42 -20.14 -10.89 14.19
C ILE A 42 -21.21 -11.69 13.50
N ARG A 43 -22.19 -10.95 12.95
CA ARG A 43 -23.35 -11.51 12.30
C ARG A 43 -22.77 -12.52 11.33
N GLU A 44 -23.10 -13.77 11.60
CA GLU A 44 -22.55 -14.93 10.91
C GLU A 44 -22.52 -14.62 9.41
N GLU A 45 -21.30 -14.60 8.88
CA GLU A 45 -20.96 -14.80 7.47
C GLU A 45 -22.05 -14.40 6.47
N GLU A 46 -22.43 -13.12 6.44
CA GLU A 46 -22.83 -12.55 5.15
C GLU A 46 -21.55 -12.56 4.32
N ASP A 47 -21.45 -13.57 3.45
CA ASP A 47 -20.34 -13.79 2.52
C ASP A 47 -20.14 -12.50 1.73
N PHE A 48 -19.22 -11.65 2.21
CA PHE A 48 -19.00 -10.35 1.63
C PHE A 48 -18.43 -10.58 0.24
N ASP A 49 -19.25 -10.37 -0.78
CA ASP A 49 -18.87 -10.57 -2.17
C ASP A 49 -17.85 -9.49 -2.57
N TYR A 50 -16.59 -9.83 -2.35
CA TYR A 50 -15.45 -8.99 -2.66
C TYR A 50 -15.38 -8.68 -4.16
N GLU A 51 -15.84 -9.60 -5.01
CA GLU A 51 -15.86 -9.42 -6.47
C GLU A 51 -16.93 -8.40 -6.90
N ASP A 52 -18.15 -8.48 -6.33
CA ASP A 52 -19.22 -7.47 -6.55
C ASP A 52 -18.80 -6.08 -6.05
N PHE A 53 -18.12 -6.00 -4.90
CA PHE A 53 -17.56 -4.75 -4.41
C PHE A 53 -16.49 -4.19 -5.38
N LEU A 54 -15.56 -5.03 -5.84
CA LEU A 54 -14.52 -4.60 -6.77
C LEU A 54 -15.10 -4.15 -8.10
N GLU A 55 -16.11 -4.85 -8.63
CA GLU A 55 -16.76 -4.49 -9.88
C GLU A 55 -17.52 -3.16 -9.76
N ARG A 56 -18.21 -2.93 -8.64
CA ARG A 56 -18.93 -1.68 -8.37
C ARG A 56 -18.01 -0.48 -8.19
N GLU A 57 -16.92 -0.64 -7.45
CA GLU A 57 -16.03 0.47 -7.08
C GLU A 57 -14.95 0.77 -8.12
N PHE A 58 -14.41 -0.26 -8.76
CA PHE A 58 -13.25 -0.12 -9.65
C PHE A 58 -13.56 -0.42 -11.11
N GLY A 59 -14.69 -1.08 -11.38
CA GLY A 59 -15.12 -1.44 -12.72
C GLY A 59 -14.17 -2.39 -13.44
N HIS A 60 -14.59 -2.85 -14.61
CA HIS A 60 -13.73 -3.57 -15.54
C HIS A 60 -12.68 -2.61 -16.12
N LYS A 61 -11.45 -2.63 -15.60
CA LYS A 61 -10.31 -2.02 -16.31
C LYS A 61 -10.20 -2.69 -17.67
N PRO A 62 -10.30 -1.95 -18.80
CA PRO A 62 -10.02 -2.54 -20.09
C PRO A 62 -8.59 -3.07 -20.04
N ARG A 63 -8.42 -4.38 -20.28
CA ARG A 63 -7.10 -4.96 -20.50
C ARG A 63 -6.50 -4.20 -21.68
N HIS A 64 -5.65 -3.22 -21.39
CA HIS A 64 -4.84 -2.54 -22.38
C HIS A 64 -3.92 -3.61 -22.97
N ARG A 65 -4.37 -4.26 -24.05
CA ARG A 65 -3.48 -5.04 -24.90
C ARG A 65 -2.36 -4.09 -25.30
N PRO A 66 -1.08 -4.44 -25.07
CA PRO A 66 0.01 -3.59 -25.53
C PRO A 66 -0.21 -3.36 -27.01
N ARG A 67 -0.46 -2.08 -27.36
CA ARG A 67 -0.84 -1.67 -28.70
C ARG A 67 0.26 -2.19 -29.63
N ALA A 68 -0.11 -2.91 -30.69
CA ALA A 68 0.85 -3.54 -31.61
C ALA A 68 1.93 -2.58 -32.13
N TRP A 69 1.66 -1.27 -32.09
CA TRP A 69 2.63 -0.21 -32.36
C TRP A 69 3.90 -0.24 -31.49
N TRP A 70 3.83 -0.72 -30.25
CA TRP A 70 5.01 -0.83 -29.38
C TRP A 70 6.06 -1.82 -29.92
N TRP A 71 5.64 -2.85 -30.64
CA TRP A 71 6.56 -3.75 -31.34
C TRP A 71 7.34 -3.03 -32.44
N TYR A 72 6.76 -2.06 -33.13
CA TYR A 72 7.49 -1.26 -34.12
C TYR A 72 8.54 -0.39 -33.45
N VAL A 73 8.23 0.22 -32.30
CA VAL A 73 9.20 0.99 -31.50
C VAL A 73 10.36 0.09 -31.07
N ALA A 74 10.07 -1.12 -30.59
CA ALA A 74 11.09 -2.11 -30.22
C ALA A 74 12.00 -2.46 -31.41
N TRP A 75 11.44 -2.71 -32.59
CA TRP A 75 12.22 -2.99 -33.81
C TRP A 75 13.09 -1.81 -34.25
N VAL A 76 12.57 -0.58 -34.18
CA VAL A 76 13.33 0.62 -34.53
C VAL A 76 14.52 0.80 -33.58
N VAL A 77 14.31 0.68 -32.27
CA VAL A 77 15.37 0.79 -31.26
C VAL A 77 16.44 -0.29 -31.47
N LEU A 78 16.02 -1.54 -31.71
CA LEU A 78 16.92 -2.65 -31.99
C LEU A 78 17.77 -2.37 -33.25
N ALA A 79 17.13 -1.92 -34.33
CA ALA A 79 17.83 -1.60 -35.58
C ALA A 79 18.87 -0.49 -35.38
N VAL A 80 18.54 0.58 -34.64
CA VAL A 80 19.49 1.67 -34.33
C VAL A 80 20.68 1.16 -33.52
N MET A 81 20.46 0.31 -32.52
CA MET A 81 21.56 -0.28 -31.74
C MET A 81 22.48 -1.14 -32.62
N ILE A 82 21.92 -2.02 -33.45
CA ILE A 82 22.70 -2.88 -34.34
C ILE A 82 23.48 -2.05 -35.35
N LEU A 83 22.85 -1.03 -35.95
CA LEU A 83 23.51 -0.12 -36.90
C LEU A 83 24.62 0.67 -36.22
N GLY A 84 24.41 1.17 -35.01
CA GLY A 84 25.44 1.87 -34.23
C GLY A 84 26.64 0.97 -33.95
N ILE A 85 26.41 -0.25 -33.49
CA ILE A 85 27.46 -1.24 -33.22
C ILE A 85 28.19 -1.63 -34.52
N ALA A 86 27.46 -1.90 -35.60
CA ALA A 86 28.05 -2.25 -36.89
C ALA A 86 28.88 -1.10 -37.47
N PHE A 87 28.45 0.14 -37.28
CA PHE A 87 29.19 1.31 -37.72
C PHE A 87 30.44 1.57 -36.88
N ASP A 88 30.35 1.32 -35.57
CA ASP A 88 31.50 1.43 -34.66
C ASP A 88 32.55 0.35 -34.95
N THR A 89 32.13 -0.91 -35.16
CA THR A 89 33.05 -1.97 -35.58
C THR A 89 33.65 -1.71 -36.96
N LEU A 90 32.90 -1.14 -37.90
CA LEU A 90 33.43 -0.76 -39.22
C LEU A 90 34.46 0.37 -39.13
N ARG A 91 34.31 1.31 -38.18
CA ARG A 91 35.29 2.38 -37.92
C ARG A 91 36.53 1.90 -37.15
N LEU A 92 36.38 0.85 -36.35
CA LEU A 92 37.45 0.27 -35.53
C LEU A 92 38.23 -0.86 -36.22
N ILE A 93 38.03 -1.09 -37.52
CA ILE A 93 38.95 -1.89 -38.35
C ILE A 93 39.94 -0.92 -39.00
N PRO A 94 41.03 -0.50 -38.33
CA PRO A 94 42.17 0.04 -39.05
C PRO A 94 42.68 -1.10 -39.93
N THR A 95 42.78 -0.83 -41.22
CA THR A 95 43.49 -1.67 -42.17
C THR A 95 44.93 -1.86 -41.67
N GLN A 96 45.18 -2.91 -40.88
CA GLN A 96 46.52 -3.45 -40.68
C GLN A 96 46.91 -4.17 -41.98
N ASN A 97 47.28 -3.37 -42.98
CA ASN A 97 48.37 -3.67 -43.91
C ASN A 97 49.61 -3.03 -43.24
N PRO A 98 50.72 -3.75 -43.03
CA PRO A 98 51.39 -4.52 -44.08
C PRO A 98 51.54 -6.03 -43.81
#